data_AF-A0AAD1NV32-F1
#
_entry.id   AF-A0AAD1NV32-F1
#
_cell.length_a   1.000
_cell.length_b   1.000
_cell.length_c   1.000
_cell.angle_alpha   90.00
_cell.angle_beta   90.00
_cell.angle_gamma   90.00
#
_symmetry.space_group_name_H-M   'P 1'
#
loop_
_entity.id
_entity.type
_entity.pdbx_description
1 polymer ?
#
loop_
_entity_poly.entity_id
_entity_poly.type
_entity_poly.pdbx_seq_one_letter_code
_entity_poly.pdbx_strand_id
1 'polypeptide(L)' 'MAEQLRLAGAPSRPEDIGLTAQDIKASFPKAMYYRSRYTVLDVAREAAWFDDLVSDVFAPGGLWT' A
#
# COMPACT_ATOMS: atom_id res chain seq x y z
N MET A 1 -2.15 -9.81 -9.70
CA MET A 1 -2.38 -10.45 -8.37
C MET A 1 -3.78 -10.19 -7.84
N ALA A 2 -4.33 -8.96 -7.91
CA ALA A 2 -5.72 -8.68 -7.49
C ALA A 2 -6.75 -9.63 -8.13
N GLU A 3 -6.64 -9.88 -9.44
CA GLU A 3 -7.52 -10.83 -10.13
C GLU A 3 -7.39 -12.27 -9.61
N GLN A 4 -6.18 -12.70 -9.26
CA GLN A 4 -5.96 -14.04 -8.70
C GLN A 4 -6.59 -14.19 -7.32
N LEU A 5 -6.53 -13.13 -6.48
CA LEU A 5 -7.21 -13.09 -5.18
C LEU A 5 -8.73 -13.17 -5.36
N ARG A 6 -9.27 -12.38 -6.30
CA ARG A 6 -10.70 -12.40 -6.64
C ARG A 6 -11.16 -13.78 -7.11
N LEU A 7 -10.39 -14.43 -7.99
CA LEU A 7 -10.68 -15.78 -8.47
C LEU A 7 -10.61 -16.83 -7.35
N ALA A 8 -9.78 -16.62 -6.34
CA ALA A 8 -9.69 -17.47 -5.16
C ALA A 8 -10.78 -17.19 -4.10
N GLY A 9 -11.68 -16.23 -4.33
CA GLY A 9 -12.69 -15.81 -3.36
C GLY A 9 -12.12 -15.00 -2.19
N ALA A 10 -10.89 -14.50 -2.32
CA ALA A 10 -10.23 -13.68 -1.30
C ALA A 10 -10.51 -12.18 -1.53
N PRO A 11 -10.57 -11.37 -0.45
CA PRO A 11 -10.56 -9.93 -0.54
C PRO A 11 -9.41 -9.42 -1.41
N SER A 12 -9.71 -8.54 -2.35
CA SER A 12 -8.75 -8.01 -3.32
C SER A 12 -8.68 -6.47 -3.30
N ARG A 13 -9.65 -5.83 -2.65
CA ARG A 13 -9.69 -4.40 -2.42
C ARG A 13 -9.81 -4.07 -0.92
N PRO A 14 -9.43 -2.85 -0.47
CA PRO A 14 -9.56 -2.44 0.93
C PRO A 14 -11.02 -2.47 1.39
N GLU A 15 -11.94 -2.12 0.49
CA GLU A 15 -13.37 -2.03 0.78
C GLU A 15 -13.97 -3.40 1.12
N ASP A 16 -13.41 -4.49 0.59
CA ASP A 16 -13.84 -5.87 0.86
C ASP A 16 -13.69 -6.25 2.34
N ILE A 17 -12.83 -5.54 3.10
CA ILE A 17 -12.60 -5.74 4.52
C ILE A 17 -12.96 -4.51 5.38
N GLY A 18 -13.72 -3.57 4.82
CA GLY A 18 -14.19 -2.39 5.53
C GLY A 18 -13.15 -1.28 5.74
N LEU A 19 -12.09 -1.26 4.93
CA LEU A 19 -11.10 -0.18 4.91
C LEU A 19 -11.28 0.72 3.68
N THR A 20 -10.86 1.96 3.80
CA THR A 20 -10.78 2.89 2.67
C THR A 20 -9.35 2.94 2.10
N ALA A 21 -9.20 3.38 0.86
CA ALA A 21 -7.88 3.67 0.29
C ALA A 21 -7.06 4.67 1.16
N GLN A 22 -7.72 5.61 1.83
CA GLN A 22 -7.06 6.55 2.75
C GLN A 22 -6.51 5.84 4.00
N ASP A 23 -7.24 4.86 4.55
CA ASP A 23 -6.75 4.05 5.67
C ASP A 23 -5.49 3.27 5.26
N ILE A 24 -5.49 2.72 4.05
CA ILE A 24 -4.32 2.05 3.48
C ILE A 24 -3.16 3.03 3.32
N LYS A 25 -3.39 4.22 2.73
CA LYS A 25 -2.35 5.26 2.58
C LYS A 25 -1.74 5.65 3.92
N ALA A 26 -2.57 5.85 4.95
CA ALA A 26 -2.14 6.20 6.29
C ALA A 26 -1.34 5.09 6.99
N SER A 27 -1.41 3.84 6.50
CA SER A 27 -0.63 2.71 7.03
C SER A 27 0.80 2.64 6.50
N PHE A 28 1.09 3.18 5.31
CA PHE A 28 2.40 3.08 4.66
C PHE A 28 3.57 3.57 5.54
N PRO A 29 3.49 4.77 6.16
CA PRO A 29 4.57 5.24 7.04
C PRO A 29 4.75 4.37 8.29
N LYS A 30 3.67 3.73 8.75
CA LYS A 30 3.64 2.91 9.97
C LYS A 30 4.20 1.50 9.73
N ALA A 31 4.08 0.98 8.51
CA ALA A 31 4.42 -0.40 8.16
C ALA A 31 5.89 -0.74 8.44
N MET A 32 6.81 0.21 8.23
CA MET A 32 8.24 0.07 8.55
C MET A 32 8.51 -0.20 10.03
N TYR A 33 7.58 0.19 10.92
CA TYR A 33 7.75 0.09 12.37
C TYR A 33 7.05 -1.13 13.00
N TYR A 34 6.35 -1.96 12.21
CA TYR A 34 5.67 -3.15 12.74
C TYR A 34 6.63 -4.24 13.21
N ARG A 35 7.80 -4.35 12.57
CA ARG A 35 8.88 -5.26 12.96
C ARG A 35 10.22 -4.65 12.59
N SER A 36 11.25 -4.96 13.36
CA SER A 36 12.64 -4.64 13.00
C SER A 36 13.07 -5.50 11.81
N ARG A 37 12.78 -5.03 10.59
CA ARG A 37 13.20 -5.62 9.32
C ARG A 37 13.48 -4.49 8.33
N TYR A 38 14.48 -4.70 7.48
CA TYR A 38 14.76 -3.81 6.37
C TYR A 38 13.97 -4.27 5.14
N THR A 39 13.22 -3.34 4.54
CA THR A 39 12.25 -3.57 3.47
C THR A 39 12.44 -2.54 2.35
N VAL A 40 11.72 -2.72 1.24
CA VAL A 40 11.70 -1.74 0.15
C VAL A 40 11.18 -0.37 0.59
N LEU A 41 10.36 -0.29 1.64
CA LEU A 41 9.87 0.98 2.17
C LEU A 41 11.00 1.75 2.87
N ASP A 42 11.94 1.05 3.50
CA ASP A 42 13.12 1.66 4.13
C ASP A 42 14.04 2.22 3.05
N VAL A 43 14.29 1.46 1.98
CA VAL A 43 15.03 1.92 0.79
C VAL A 43 14.39 3.18 0.20
N ALA A 44 13.07 3.16 -0.02
CA ALA A 44 12.36 4.32 -0.57
C ALA A 44 12.48 5.55 0.33
N ARG A 45 12.51 5.37 1.65
CA ARG A 45 12.68 6.48 2.59
C ARG A 45 14.11 7.00 2.64
N GLU A 46 15.10 6.12 2.65
CA GLU A 46 16.53 6.50 2.63
C GLU A 46 16.92 7.18 1.31
N ALA A 47 16.30 6.79 0.19
CA ALA A 47 16.47 7.44 -1.11
C ALA A 47 15.63 8.73 -1.28
N ALA A 48 14.86 9.13 -0.26
CA ALA A 48 13.93 10.26 -0.30
C ALA A 48 12.84 10.18 -1.40
N TRP A 49 12.45 8.97 -1.80
CA TRP A 49 11.39 8.72 -2.81
C TRP A 49 10.05 8.33 -2.18
N PHE A 50 10.02 8.06 -0.88
CA PHE A 50 8.87 7.46 -0.23
C PHE A 50 7.57 8.24 -0.43
N ASP A 51 7.58 9.55 -0.19
CA ASP A 51 6.36 10.36 -0.27
C ASP A 51 5.83 10.47 -1.71
N ASP A 52 6.72 10.61 -2.69
CA ASP A 52 6.37 10.67 -4.11
C ASP A 52 5.79 9.34 -4.59
N LEU A 53 6.45 8.22 -4.29
CA LEU A 53 5.97 6.89 -4.65
C LEU A 53 4.62 6.56 -4.00
N VAL A 54 4.44 6.93 -2.73
CA VAL A 54 3.14 6.77 -2.07
C VAL A 54 2.12 7.66 -2.77
N SER A 55 2.43 8.92 -3.07
CA SER A 55 1.52 9.80 -3.79
C SER A 55 1.05 9.21 -5.13
N ASP A 56 1.97 8.69 -5.94
CA ASP A 56 1.69 8.12 -7.26
C ASP A 56 0.78 6.89 -7.19
N VAL A 57 0.98 6.02 -6.19
CA VAL A 57 0.15 4.81 -6.02
C VAL A 57 -1.33 5.15 -5.72
N PHE A 58 -1.58 6.31 -5.09
CA PHE A 58 -2.92 6.81 -4.75
C PHE A 58 -3.41 7.93 -5.67
N ALA A 59 -2.64 8.32 -6.68
CA ALA A 59 -3.06 9.30 -7.68
C ALA A 59 -4.10 8.69 -8.63
N PRO A 60 -4.92 9.51 -9.33
CA PRO A 60 -5.89 8.99 -10.30
C PRO A 60 -5.24 8.09 -11.35
N GLY A 61 -5.76 6.87 -11.50
CA GLY A 61 -5.20 5.84 -12.38
C GLY A 61 -4.10 4.99 -11.74
N GLY A 62 -3.78 5.25 -10.47
CA GLY A 62 -2.93 4.43 -9.62
C GLY A 62 -3.63 3.18 -9.11
N LEU A 63 -2.91 2.37 -8.34
CA LEU A 63 -3.37 1.06 -7.87
C LEU A 63 -4.61 1.14 -6.95
N TRP A 64 -4.71 2.21 -6.16
CA TRP A 64 -5.77 2.40 -5.16
C TRP A 64 -6.73 3.55 -5.52
N THR A 65 -6.94 3.82 -6.82
CA THR A 65 -8.08 4.64 -7.31
C THR A 65 -9.36 3.81 -7.37
#